data_AF-A0A524D169-F1
#
_entry.id   AF-A0A524D169-F1
#
_cell.length_a   1.000
_cell.length_b   1.000
_cell.length_c   1.000
_cell.angle_alpha   90.00
_cell.angle_beta   90.00
_cell.angle_gamma   90.00
#
_symmetry.space_group_name_H-M   'P 1'
#
loop_
_entity.id
_entity.type
_entity.pdbx_description
1 polymer ?
#
loop_
_entity_poly.entity_id
_entity_poly.type
_entity_poly.pdbx_seq_one_letter_code
_entity_poly.pdbx_strand_id
1 'polypeptide(L)'
;MELIEWIFTVLSFIAFYFFISKKASQASFRIIGLLLSIVINILISIFTFSIGVFSLWFVNLIYVFLNGFGILNCYIEIKSKKAKI
;
A
#
# COMPACT_ATOMS: atom_id res chain seq x y z
N MET A 1 12.96 15.50 12.64
CA MET A 1 12.56 14.09 12.74
C MET A 1 11.04 13.98 12.85
N GLU A 2 10.40 14.70 13.78
CA GLU A 2 8.92 14.74 13.93
C GLU A 2 8.13 15.07 12.65
N LEU A 3 8.56 16.03 11.83
CA LEU A 3 7.84 16.39 10.60
C LEU A 3 7.74 15.23 9.59
N ILE A 4 8.79 14.42 9.46
CA ILE A 4 8.84 13.29 8.52
C ILE A 4 7.88 12.17 8.98
N GLU A 5 7.83 11.91 10.28
CA GLU A 5 6.91 10.94 10.87
C GLU A 5 5.44 11.36 10.69
N TRP A 6 5.15 12.66 10.82
CA TRP A 6 3.83 13.21 10.52
C TRP A 6 3.43 13.04 9.06
N ILE A 7 4.37 13.28 8.13
CA ILE A 7 4.13 13.05 6.69
C ILE A 7 3.78 11.58 6.43
N PHE A 8 4.56 10.63 6.99
CA PHE A 8 4.26 9.21 6.82
C PHE A 8 2.92 8.83 7.43
N THR A 9 2.58 9.35 8.59
CA THR A 9 1.30 9.11 9.26
C THR A 9 0.13 9.57 8.37
N VAL A 10 0.19 10.80 7.86
CA VAL A 10 -0.85 11.34 6.97
C VAL A 10 -0.97 10.52 5.69
N LEU A 11 0.15 10.17 5.07
CA LEU A 11 0.16 9.35 3.86
C LEU A 11 -0.45 7.96 4.11
N SER A 12 -0.14 7.33 5.24
CA SER A 12 -0.74 6.06 5.64
C SER A 12 -2.25 6.16 5.86
N PHE A 13 -2.76 7.25 6.44
CA PHE A 13 -4.20 7.50 6.53
C PHE A 13 -4.87 7.67 5.17
N ILE A 14 -4.22 8.38 4.25
CA ILE A 14 -4.70 8.54 2.87
C ILE A 14 -4.76 7.18 2.17
N ALA A 15 -3.73 6.36 2.30
CA ALA A 15 -3.71 5.00 1.74
C ALA A 15 -4.82 4.13 2.35
N PHE A 16 -5.02 4.21 3.67
CA PHE A 16 -6.05 3.46 4.38
C PHE A 16 -7.47 3.82 3.90
N TYR A 17 -7.72 5.09 3.56
CA TYR A 17 -9.01 5.53 3.00
C TYR A 17 -9.46 4.71 1.78
N PHE A 18 -8.52 4.27 0.93
CA PHE A 18 -8.84 3.47 -0.26
C PHE A 18 -9.40 2.09 0.08
N PHE A 19 -9.15 1.58 1.28
CA PHE A 19 -9.60 0.28 1.75
C PHE A 19 -10.89 0.34 2.59
N ILE A 20 -11.22 1.51 3.15
CA ILE A 20 -12.43 1.70 3.97
C ILE A 20 -13.54 2.50 3.28
N SER A 21 -13.24 3.21 2.18
CA SER A 21 -14.26 4.02 1.50
C SER A 21 -15.38 3.15 0.93
N LYS A 22 -16.54 3.74 0.67
CA LYS A 22 -17.66 3.07 -0.04
C LYS A 22 -17.26 2.50 -1.41
N LYS A 23 -16.19 3.03 -2.02
CA LYS A 23 -15.64 2.57 -3.31
C LYS A 23 -14.65 1.41 -3.17
N ALA A 24 -14.30 0.98 -1.96
CA ALA A 24 -13.39 -0.14 -1.71
C ALA A 24 -13.91 -1.48 -2.26
N SER A 25 -15.20 -1.58 -2.60
CA SER A 25 -15.75 -2.73 -3.34
C SER A 25 -15.25 -2.85 -4.78
N GLN A 26 -14.76 -1.75 -5.37
CA GLN A 26 -14.24 -1.71 -6.73
C GLN A 26 -12.75 -2.08 -6.74
N ALA A 27 -12.41 -3.17 -7.41
CA ALA A 27 -11.02 -3.65 -7.53
C ALA A 27 -10.08 -2.59 -8.15
N SER A 28 -10.54 -1.83 -9.14
CA SER A 28 -9.76 -0.73 -9.75
C SER A 28 -9.42 0.38 -8.74
N PHE A 29 -10.34 0.69 -7.83
CA PHE A 29 -10.12 1.68 -6.78
C PHE A 29 -9.15 1.17 -5.71
N ARG A 30 -9.23 -0.12 -5.35
CA ARG A 30 -8.28 -0.75 -4.43
C ARG A 30 -6.85 -0.80 -4.98
N ILE A 31 -6.68 -0.99 -6.30
CA ILE A 31 -5.34 -0.96 -6.93
C ILE A 31 -4.64 0.37 -6.66
N ILE A 32 -5.35 1.50 -6.69
CA ILE A 32 -4.77 2.83 -6.40
C ILE A 32 -4.27 2.87 -4.95
N GLY A 33 -5.07 2.39 -4.00
CA GLY A 33 -4.69 2.31 -2.59
C GLY A 33 -3.49 1.42 -2.34
N LEU A 34 -3.41 0.27 -3.02
CA LEU A 34 -2.30 -0.67 -2.93
C LEU A 34 -1.01 -0.07 -3.52
N LEU A 35 -1.09 0.62 -4.67
CA LEU A 35 0.05 1.33 -5.26
C LEU A 35 0.57 2.44 -4.34
N LEU A 36 -0.33 3.24 -3.77
CA LEU A 36 0.04 4.28 -2.82
C LEU A 36 0.72 3.67 -1.57
N SER A 37 0.18 2.55 -1.07
CA SER A 37 0.76 1.82 0.06
C SER A 37 2.16 1.29 -0.26
N ILE A 38 2.43 0.81 -1.47
CA ILE A 38 3.78 0.39 -1.90
C ILE A 38 4.75 1.56 -1.85
N VAL A 39 4.38 2.71 -2.43
CA VAL A 39 5.24 3.91 -2.44
C VAL A 39 5.58 4.34 -1.01
N ILE A 40 4.59 4.39 -0.12
CA ILE A 40 4.79 4.76 1.28
C ILE A 40 5.73 3.78 1.98
N ASN A 41 5.50 2.47 1.84
CA ASN A 41 6.34 1.45 2.48
C ASN A 41 7.78 1.47 1.95
N ILE A 42 8.01 1.78 0.66
CA ILE A 42 9.36 1.97 0.11
C ILE A 42 10.04 3.18 0.76
N LEU A 43 9.35 4.31 0.88
CA LEU A 43 9.91 5.51 1.51
C LEU A 43 10.24 5.27 2.99
N ILE A 44 9.35 4.61 3.74
CA ILE A 44 9.60 4.23 5.14
C ILE A 44 10.75 3.24 5.22
N SER A 45 10.85 2.27 4.30
CA SER A 45 11.95 1.33 4.22
C SER A 45 13.30 2.06 4.07
N ILE A 46 13.43 2.97 3.11
CA ILE A 46 14.66 3.77 2.91
C ILE A 46 15.00 4.58 4.17
N PHE A 47 14.00 5.24 4.77
CA PHE A 47 14.20 6.02 5.99
C PHE A 47 14.67 5.14 7.16
N THR A 48 13.98 4.03 7.42
CA THR A 48 14.24 3.12 8.55
C THR A 48 15.57 2.39 8.43
N PHE A 49 15.99 2.08 7.21
CA PHE A 49 17.35 1.61 6.93
C PHE A 49 18.39 2.68 7.29
N SER A 50 18.14 3.94 6.94
CA SER A 50 19.07 5.06 7.17
C SER A 50 19.29 5.37 8.66
N ILE A 51 18.29 5.09 9.51
CA ILE A 51 18.38 5.23 10.98
C ILE A 51 18.77 3.93 11.69
N GLY A 52 19.06 2.85 10.96
CA GLY A 52 19.53 1.57 11.51
C GLY A 52 18.46 0.69 12.16
N VAL A 53 17.17 0.95 11.94
CA VAL A 53 16.07 0.16 12.50
C VAL A 53 15.70 -0.97 11.54
N PHE A 54 16.55 -2.00 11.50
CA PHE A 54 16.44 -3.10 10.53
C PHE A 54 15.17 -3.95 10.64
N SER A 55 14.59 -4.07 11.84
CA SER A 55 13.32 -4.77 12.04
C SER A 55 12.18 -4.09 11.29
N LEU A 56 12.07 -2.78 11.43
CA LEU A 56 11.05 -1.98 10.75
C LEU A 56 11.30 -1.93 9.24
N TRP A 57 12.56 -1.83 8.81
CA TRP A 57 12.92 -1.93 7.40
C TRP A 57 12.41 -3.25 6.77
N PHE A 58 12.66 -4.38 7.42
CA PHE A 58 12.23 -5.69 6.94
C PHE A 58 10.71 -5.84 6.90
N VAL A 59 10.01 -5.37 7.93
CA VAL A 59 8.53 -5.36 7.96
C VAL A 59 7.95 -4.56 6.79
N ASN A 60 8.51 -3.38 6.50
CA ASN A 60 8.04 -2.56 5.37
C ASN A 60 8.29 -3.24 4.02
N LEU A 61 9.40 -3.97 3.85
CA LEU A 61 9.63 -4.77 2.65
C LEU A 61 8.59 -5.88 2.48
N ILE A 62 8.24 -6.60 3.55
CA ILE A 62 7.16 -7.60 3.50
C ILE A 62 5.84 -6.94 3.06
N TYR A 63 5.52 -5.76 3.59
CA TYR A 63 4.33 -5.03 3.17
C TYR A 63 4.36 -4.64 1.69
N VAL A 64 5.51 -4.30 1.11
CA VAL A 64 5.63 -4.07 -0.34
C VAL A 64 5.24 -5.33 -1.12
N PHE A 65 5.77 -6.49 -0.73
CA PHE A 65 5.41 -7.77 -1.38
C PHE A 65 3.93 -8.11 -1.24
N LEU A 66 3.35 -7.96 -0.05
CA LEU A 66 1.94 -8.23 0.21
C LEU A 66 1.01 -7.31 -0.59
N ASN A 67 1.33 -6.01 -0.67
CA ASN A 67 0.56 -5.08 -1.48
C ASN A 67 0.67 -5.42 -2.98
N GLY A 68 1.84 -5.82 -3.46
CA GLY A 68 2.03 -6.33 -4.83
C GLY A 68 1.17 -7.56 -5.12
N PHE A 69 1.10 -8.51 -4.19
CA PHE A 69 0.20 -9.66 -4.29
C PHE A 69 -1.29 -9.24 -4.29
N GLY A 70 -1.66 -8.26 -3.46
CA GLY A 70 -3.00 -7.65 -3.47
C GLY A 70 -3.37 -7.06 -4.82
N ILE A 71 -2.42 -6.43 -5.51
CA ILE A 71 -2.62 -5.86 -6.86
C ILE A 71 -2.90 -6.99 -7.86
N LEU A 72 -2.11 -8.07 -7.83
CA LEU A 72 -2.33 -9.25 -8.69
C LEU A 72 -3.74 -9.84 -8.49
N ASN A 73 -4.18 -9.99 -7.24
CA ASN A 73 -5.54 -10.47 -6.94
C ASN A 73 -6.62 -9.53 -7.50
N CYS A 74 -6.44 -8.22 -7.38
CA CYS A 74 -7.36 -7.25 -7.97
C CYS A 74 -7.40 -7.35 -9.51
N TYR A 75 -6.25 -7.58 -10.16
CA TYR A 75 -6.20 -7.80 -11.62
C TYR A 75 -6.96 -9.07 -12.03
N ILE A 76 -6.80 -10.17 -11.30
CA ILE A 76 -7.53 -11.42 -11.54
C ILE A 76 -9.04 -11.20 -11.38
N GLU A 77 -9.47 -10.47 -10.35
CA GLU A 77 -10.88 -10.14 -10.13
C GLU A 77 -11.47 -9.32 -11.29
N ILE A 78 -10.74 -8.31 -11.78
CA ILE A 78 -11.18 -7.48 -12.91
C ILE A 78 -11.31 -8.34 -14.17
N LYS A 79 -10.34 -9.22 -14.44
CA LYS A 79 -10.38 -10.13 -15.59
C LYS A 79 -11.55 -11.12 -15.49
N SER A 80 -11.80 -11.66 -14.30
CA SER A 80 -12.92 -12.59 -14.05
C SER A 80 -14.29 -11.91 -14.23
N LYS A 81 -14.45 -10.67 -13.76
CA LYS A 81 -15.69 -9.90 -13.96
C LYS A 81 -15.98 -9.59 -15.43
N LYS A 82 -14.94 -9.37 -16.26
CA LYS A 82 -15.10 -9.18 -17.70
C LYS A 82 -15.55 -10.44 -18.46
N ALA A 83 -15.25 -11.63 -17.94
CA ALA A 83 -15.64 -12.90 -18.58
C ALA A 83 -17.09 -13.31 -18.32
N LYS A 84 -17.81 -12.61 -17.43
CA LYS A 84 -19.22 -12.85 -17.09
C LYS A 84 -20.21 -11.91 -17.79
N ILE A 85 -19.72 -11.02 -18.66
CA ILE A 85 -20.51 -10.09 -19.48
C ILE A 85 -20.45 -10.61 -20.91
#